data_AF-A0ABD0RKU8-F1
#
_entry.id   AF-A0ABD0RKU8-F1
#
_cell.length_a   1.000
_cell.length_b   1.000
_cell.length_c   1.000
_cell.angle_alpha   90.00
_cell.angle_beta   90.00
_cell.angle_gamma   90.00
#
_symmetry.space_group_name_H-M   'P 1'
#
loop_
_entity.id
_entity.type
_entity.pdbx_description
1 polymer ?
#
loop_
_entity_poly.entity_id
_entity_poly.type
_entity_poly.pdbx_seq_one_letter_code
_entity_poly.pdbx_strand_id
1 'polypeptide(L)'
;EVGLTLTIPIISAGSFGLSCDYKEKLTRLLPPARKISEFFVHFWHKEFKNLKPKWKTAYIYKKVNNTEECFWYINALEAPSALDAEKPN
;
A
#
# COMPACT_ATOMS: atom_id res chain seq x y z
N GLU A 1 -17.97 -10.88 -2.10
CA GLU A 1 -16.95 -9.95 -1.57
C GLU A 1 -17.18 -9.75 -0.08
N VAL A 2 -16.15 -9.87 0.76
CA VAL A 2 -16.22 -9.43 2.16
C VAL A 2 -15.59 -8.03 2.21
N GLY A 3 -16.41 -6.99 2.36
CA GLY A 3 -15.92 -5.60 2.38
C GLY A 3 -16.98 -4.56 2.03
N LEU A 4 -16.57 -3.29 2.10
CA LEU A 4 -17.41 -2.11 1.83
C LEU A 4 -18.15 -2.26 0.49
N THR A 5 -19.48 -2.32 0.55
CA THR A 5 -20.37 -2.33 -0.62
C THR A 5 -20.96 -0.94 -0.77
N LEU A 6 -20.64 -0.26 -1.87
CA LEU A 6 -21.11 1.09 -2.15
C LEU A 6 -22.28 1.03 -3.13
N THR A 7 -23.38 1.70 -2.80
CA THR A 7 -24.56 1.81 -3.68
C THR A 7 -24.51 3.08 -4.53
N ILE A 8 -23.87 4.14 -4.02
CA ILE A 8 -23.68 5.44 -4.66
C ILE A 8 -22.21 5.70 -4.99
N PRO A 9 -21.89 6.47 -6.05
CA PRO A 9 -20.52 6.89 -6.33
C PRO A 9 -20.02 7.87 -5.27
N ILE A 10 -18.81 7.64 -4.76
CA ILE A 10 -18.15 8.47 -3.74
C ILE A 10 -16.80 8.95 -4.28
N ILE A 11 -16.52 10.24 -4.10
CA ILE A 11 -15.19 10.84 -4.30
C ILE A 11 -14.63 11.17 -2.92
N SER A 12 -13.47 10.60 -2.59
CA SER A 12 -12.85 10.72 -1.26
C SER A 12 -11.39 11.18 -1.39
N ALA A 13 -10.98 12.10 -0.51
CA ALA A 13 -9.56 12.44 -0.34
C ALA A 13 -8.82 11.43 0.57
N GLY A 14 -9.52 10.43 1.12
CA GLY A 14 -8.94 9.42 2.00
C GLY A 14 -9.25 8.00 1.53
N SER A 15 -9.76 7.16 2.43
CA SER A 15 -10.06 5.76 2.16
C SER A 15 -8.80 4.96 1.77
N PHE A 16 -7.69 5.18 2.49
CA PHE A 16 -6.38 4.63 2.14
C PHE A 16 -6.25 3.12 2.32
N GLY A 17 -7.04 2.53 3.23
CA GLY A 17 -6.95 1.11 3.57
C GLY A 17 -7.16 0.18 2.38
N LEU A 18 -6.48 -0.97 2.42
CA LEU A 18 -6.52 -1.99 1.37
C LEU A 18 -7.95 -2.51 1.10
N SER A 19 -8.83 -2.48 2.11
CA SER A 19 -10.24 -2.89 1.98
C SER A 19 -11.05 -2.03 1.00
N CYS A 20 -10.57 -0.84 0.68
CA CYS A 20 -11.21 0.08 -0.25
C CYS A 20 -10.75 -0.16 -1.70
N ASP A 21 -9.76 -1.02 -1.93
CA ASP A 21 -9.16 -1.24 -3.25
C ASP A 21 -10.14 -1.91 -4.21
N TYR A 22 -10.03 -1.51 -5.49
CA TYR A 22 -10.86 -2.02 -6.60
C TYR A 22 -12.37 -1.83 -6.42
N LYS A 23 -12.78 -0.87 -5.59
CA LYS A 23 -14.19 -0.50 -5.42
C LYS A 23 -14.63 0.40 -6.57
N GLU A 24 -15.43 -0.15 -7.48
CA GLU A 24 -15.91 0.50 -8.71
C GLU A 24 -16.53 1.89 -8.45
N LYS A 25 -17.29 2.03 -7.35
CA LYS A 25 -17.98 3.27 -6.98
C LYS A 25 -17.19 4.17 -6.04
N LEU A 26 -15.90 3.94 -5.87
CA LEU A 26 -15.02 4.79 -5.05
C LEU A 26 -13.91 5.37 -5.90
N THR A 27 -13.94 6.68 -6.10
CA THR A 27 -12.81 7.45 -6.66
C THR A 27 -12.01 8.06 -5.51
N ARG A 28 -10.70 7.80 -5.48
CA ARG A 28 -9.80 8.41 -4.49
C ARG A 28 -8.98 9.51 -5.13
N LEU A 29 -8.92 10.67 -4.48
CA LEU A 29 -8.12 11.81 -4.94
C LEU A 29 -6.64 11.64 -4.56
N LEU A 30 -6.36 10.99 -3.44
CA LEU A 30 -5.00 10.75 -2.96
C LEU A 30 -4.56 9.30 -3.23
N PRO A 31 -3.25 9.05 -3.39
CA PRO A 31 -2.73 7.71 -3.63
C PRO A 31 -3.18 6.70 -2.55
N PRO A 32 -3.70 5.53 -2.94
CA PRO A 32 -4.09 4.49 -1.97
C PRO A 32 -2.85 3.88 -1.31
N ALA A 33 -3.01 3.30 -0.12
CA ALA A 33 -1.89 2.72 0.63
C ALA A 33 -1.16 1.62 -0.16
N ARG A 34 -1.89 0.84 -0.98
CA ARG A 34 -1.31 -0.15 -1.91
C ARG A 34 -0.29 0.46 -2.86
N LYS A 35 -0.56 1.63 -3.45
CA LYS A 35 0.38 2.25 -4.42
C LYS A 35 1.66 2.71 -3.73
N ILE A 36 1.55 3.20 -2.50
CA ILE A 36 2.70 3.58 -1.68
C ILE A 36 3.51 2.33 -1.28
N SER A 37 2.84 1.25 -0.84
CA SER A 37 3.54 0.02 -0.47
C SER A 37 4.22 -0.65 -1.66
N GLU A 38 3.54 -0.76 -2.80
CA GLU A 38 4.12 -1.24 -4.07
C GLU A 38 5.35 -0.44 -4.48
N PHE A 39 5.32 0.89 -4.36
CA PHE A 39 6.47 1.74 -4.66
C PHE A 39 7.69 1.37 -3.79
N PHE A 40 7.51 1.25 -2.47
CA PHE A 40 8.61 0.90 -1.58
C PHE A 40 9.14 -0.51 -1.84
N VAL A 41 8.25 -1.50 -2.01
CA VAL A 41 8.63 -2.88 -2.36
C VAL A 41 9.41 -2.92 -3.67
N HIS A 42 8.94 -2.22 -4.69
CA HIS A 42 9.66 -2.13 -5.96
C HIS A 42 11.01 -1.44 -5.79
N PHE A 43 11.05 -0.32 -5.08
CA PHE A 43 12.28 0.42 -4.81
C PHE A 43 13.30 -0.43 -4.06
N TRP A 44 12.91 -1.19 -3.04
CA TRP A 44 13.78 -2.07 -2.27
C TRP A 44 14.48 -3.12 -3.16
N HIS A 45 13.71 -3.77 -4.02
CA HIS A 45 14.21 -4.81 -4.93
C HIS A 45 14.95 -4.27 -6.15
N LYS A 46 14.85 -2.97 -6.44
CA LYS A 46 15.53 -2.35 -7.57
C LYS A 46 16.96 -1.97 -7.22
N GLU A 47 17.89 -2.31 -8.11
CA GLU A 47 19.26 -1.84 -8.04
C GLU A 47 19.41 -0.52 -8.82
N PHE A 48 20.13 0.43 -8.23
CA PHE A 48 20.46 1.69 -8.85
C PHE A 48 21.97 1.89 -8.79
N LYS A 49 22.62 1.87 -9.96
CA LYS A 49 24.07 2.09 -10.09
C LYS A 49 24.45 3.41 -9.41
N ASN A 50 25.45 3.36 -8.52
CA ASN A 50 25.95 4.50 -7.74
C ASN A 50 24.97 5.09 -6.71
N LEU A 51 23.83 4.44 -6.42
CA LEU A 51 22.87 4.89 -5.40
C LEU A 51 22.60 3.81 -4.35
N LYS A 52 22.18 2.62 -4.78
CA LYS A 52 21.90 1.50 -3.86
C LYS A 52 21.93 0.12 -4.54
N PRO A 53 22.43 -0.92 -3.85
CA PRO A 53 22.16 -2.30 -4.23
C PRO A 53 20.70 -2.69 -3.97
N LYS A 54 20.32 -3.91 -4.37
CA LYS A 54 19.06 -4.51 -3.93
C LYS A 54 19.10 -4.77 -2.42
N TRP A 55 18.03 -4.44 -1.71
CA TRP A 55 17.92 -4.74 -0.28
C TRP A 55 17.18 -6.06 -0.08
N LYS A 56 17.67 -6.87 0.86
CA LYS A 56 17.03 -8.14 1.24
C LYS A 56 16.04 -7.98 2.39
N THR A 57 16.24 -6.97 3.23
CA THR A 57 15.45 -6.69 4.42
C THR A 57 15.26 -5.19 4.58
N ALA A 58 14.18 -4.81 5.24
CA ALA A 58 13.88 -3.43 5.62
C ALA A 58 13.32 -3.41 7.04
N TYR A 59 13.52 -2.31 7.75
CA TYR A 59 12.91 -2.06 9.05
C TYR A 59 11.84 -1.00 8.90
N ILE A 60 10.65 -1.27 9.43
CA ILE A 60 9.56 -0.30 9.48
C ILE A 60 9.52 0.27 10.90
N TYR A 61 9.78 1.57 11.02
CA TYR A 61 9.68 2.27 12.30
C TYR A 61 8.23 2.69 12.55
N LYS A 62 7.70 2.31 13.70
CA LYS A 62 6.33 2.66 14.13
C LYS A 62 6.36 3.49 15.39
N LYS A 63 5.59 4.59 15.40
CA LYS A 63 5.29 5.32 16.63
C LYS A 63 4.03 4.75 17.28
N VAL A 64 3.89 4.94 18.59
CA VAL A 64 2.67 4.58 19.33
C VAL A 64 1.46 5.37 18.81
N ASN A 65 1.68 6.62 18.39
CA ASN A 65 0.65 7.49 17.83
C ASN A 65 1.06 7.93 16.42
N ASN A 66 0.41 7.37 15.40
CA ASN A 66 0.60 7.74 13.99
C ASN A 66 -0.61 8.54 13.51
N THR A 67 -0.41 9.39 12.50
CA THR A 67 -1.54 9.92 11.74
C THR A 67 -2.25 8.79 11.00
N GLU A 68 -3.52 8.99 10.65
CA GLU A 68 -4.34 7.96 10.04
C GLU A 68 -3.72 7.43 8.73
N GLU A 69 -3.24 8.34 7.88
CA GLU A 69 -2.58 8.00 6.63
C GLU A 69 -1.30 7.19 6.85
N CYS A 70 -0.49 7.55 7.85
CA CYS A 70 0.73 6.83 8.19
C CYS A 70 0.40 5.41 8.69
N PHE A 71 -0.64 5.27 9.52
CA PHE A 71 -1.14 3.98 9.97
C PHE A 71 -1.54 3.09 8.78
N TRP A 72 -2.31 3.61 7.82
CA TRP A 72 -2.74 2.84 6.65
C TRP A 72 -1.57 2.46 5.73
N TYR A 73 -0.59 3.34 5.53
CA TYR A 73 0.60 3.03 4.73
C TYR A 73 1.48 1.95 5.37
N ILE A 74 1.69 2.02 6.68
CA ILE A 74 2.45 0.99 7.42
C ILE A 74 1.73 -0.36 7.35
N ASN A 75 0.42 -0.39 7.59
CA ASN A 75 -0.35 -1.63 7.51
C ASN A 75 -0.31 -2.24 6.10
N ALA A 76 -0.37 -1.40 5.06
CA ALA A 76 -0.27 -1.88 3.67
C ALA A 76 1.13 -2.39 3.29
N LEU A 77 2.19 -1.91 3.96
CA LEU A 77 3.56 -2.40 3.79
C LEU A 77 3.80 -3.74 4.50
N GLU A 78 3.08 -4.01 5.59
CA GLU A 78 3.18 -5.25 6.35
C GLU A 78 2.26 -6.36 5.84
N ALA A 79 1.18 -5.99 5.16
CA ALA A 79 0.38 -6.95 4.42
C ALA A 79 1.23 -7.60 3.30
N PRO A 80 1.01 -8.89 2.99
CA PRO A 80 1.63 -9.51 1.82
C PRO A 80 1.39 -8.64 0.57
N SER A 81 2.45 -8.25 -0.12
CA SER A 81 2.28 -7.49 -1.36
C SER A 81 1.63 -8.39 -2.40
N ALA A 82 0.80 -7.84 -3.28
CA ALA A 82 0.37 -8.56 -4.48
C ALA A 82 1.57 -9.04 -5.32
N LEU A 83 2.71 -8.33 -5.23
CA LEU A 83 3.98 -8.70 -5.85
C LEU A 83 4.64 -9.94 -5.23
N ASP A 84 4.32 -10.26 -3.97
CA ASP A 84 4.81 -11.46 -3.29
C ASP A 84 3.96 -12.69 -3.63
N ALA A 85 2.70 -12.48 -4.04
CA ALA A 85 1.77 -13.55 -4.43
C ALA A 85 2.04 -14.12 -5.84
N GLU A 86 2.85 -13.45 -6.66
CA GLU A 86 3.24 -13.90 -8.02
C GLU A 86 4.48 -14.81 -8.07
N LYS A 87 4.99 -15.30 -6.92
CA LYS A 87 6.00 -16.37 -6.90
C LYS A 87 5.33 -17.74 -6.75
N PRO A 88 4.99 -18.45 -7.85
CA PRO A 88 4.80 -19.89 -7.77
C PRO A 88 6.15 -20.55 -7.46
N ASN A 89 6.12 -21.59 -6.63
CA ASN A 89 7.24 -22.51 -6.39
C ASN A 89 7.83 -23.05 -7.69
#